data_AF-A0AAE1WKL1-F1
#
_entry.id   AF-A0AAE1WKL1-F1
#
_cell.length_a   1.000
_cell.length_b   1.000
_cell.length_c   1.000
_cell.angle_alpha   90.00
_cell.angle_beta   90.00
_cell.angle_gamma   90.00
#
_symmetry.space_group_name_H-M   'P 1'
#
loop_
_entity.id
_entity.type
_entity.pdbx_description
1 polymer ?
#
loop_
_entity_poly.entity_id
_entity_poly.type
_entity_poly.pdbx_seq_one_letter_code
_entity_poly.pdbx_strand_id
1 'polypeptide(L)'
;MSTLPCLGKLPELEELSVWRLKELKYVGREFLGISSSAVMMMAFPKLKKLSFYDCPRWEKWEDITAEEEGSATVSIMPCLRELKISYCGLAELPHRLLGKASSLQDLRLDYSFHLWERYGSEKGADRRLLSHIPHLSVGYLWHWQAKTL
;
A
#
# COMPACT_ATOMS: atom_id res chain seq x y z
N MET A 1 0.15 -21.20 2.56
CA MET A 1 -0.13 -19.79 2.18
C MET A 1 1.20 -19.15 1.82
N SER A 2 1.30 -18.40 0.72
CA SER A 2 2.53 -17.66 0.43
C SER A 2 2.38 -16.22 0.94
N THR A 3 3.37 -15.79 1.71
CA THR A 3 3.49 -14.45 2.31
C THR A 3 4.83 -13.85 1.93
N LEU A 4 4.96 -12.53 2.07
CA LEU A 4 6.25 -11.88 1.86
C LEU A 4 7.16 -12.07 3.08
N PRO A 5 8.48 -12.18 2.88
CA PRO A 5 9.43 -12.18 3.98
C PRO A 5 9.46 -10.81 4.69
N CYS A 6 10.13 -10.78 5.83
CA CYS A 6 10.38 -9.60 6.64
C CYS A 6 11.37 -8.64 5.95
N LEU A 7 10.85 -7.80 5.05
CA LEU A 7 11.65 -6.88 4.24
C LEU A 7 11.79 -5.49 4.90
N GLY A 8 10.91 -5.13 5.83
CA GLY A 8 10.90 -3.81 6.46
C GLY A 8 12.11 -3.50 7.34
N LYS A 9 12.93 -4.50 7.67
CA LYS A 9 14.20 -4.33 8.39
C LYS A 9 15.36 -3.88 7.51
N LEU A 10 15.18 -3.79 6.18
CA LEU A 10 16.22 -3.37 5.26
C LEU A 10 16.39 -1.83 5.32
N PRO A 11 17.46 -1.30 5.94
CA PRO A 11 17.53 0.12 6.27
C PRO A 11 17.88 1.01 5.07
N GLU A 12 18.51 0.44 4.04
CA GLU A 12 18.96 1.17 2.85
C GLU A 12 18.04 0.97 1.64
N LEU A 13 16.94 0.21 1.78
CA LEU A 13 16.07 -0.09 0.67
C LEU A 13 15.27 1.15 0.26
N GLU A 14 15.53 1.68 -0.93
CA GLU A 14 14.82 2.84 -1.47
C GLU A 14 13.66 2.47 -2.41
N GLU A 15 13.75 1.33 -3.08
CA GLU A 15 12.71 0.88 -4.01
C GLU A 15 12.45 -0.61 -3.82
N LEU A 16 11.17 -0.98 -3.72
CA LEU A 16 10.73 -2.36 -3.60
C LEU A 16 9.63 -2.64 -4.62
N SER A 17 9.83 -3.71 -5.37
CA SER A 17 8.97 -4.14 -6.45
C SER A 17 8.65 -5.62 -6.29
N VAL A 18 7.36 -5.94 -6.12
CA VAL A 18 6.84 -7.30 -6.03
C VAL A 18 6.08 -7.62 -7.32
N TRP A 19 6.61 -8.52 -8.13
CA TRP A 19 6.12 -8.77 -9.49
C TRP A 19 5.78 -10.24 -9.69
N ARG A 20 4.63 -10.51 -10.31
CA ARG A 20 4.22 -11.85 -10.79
C ARG A 20 4.20 -12.93 -9.71
N LEU A 21 3.97 -12.55 -8.45
CA LEU A 21 3.77 -13.51 -7.36
C LEU A 21 2.33 -14.03 -7.38
N LYS A 22 2.03 -14.90 -8.35
CA LYS A 22 0.66 -15.40 -8.61
C LYS A 22 0.03 -16.12 -7.44
N GLU A 23 0.84 -16.71 -6.55
CA GLU A 23 0.36 -17.42 -5.37
C GLU A 23 0.32 -16.55 -4.09
N LEU A 24 0.75 -15.28 -4.17
CA LEU A 24 0.67 -14.34 -3.04
C LEU A 24 -0.81 -14.17 -2.70
N LYS A 25 -1.18 -14.51 -1.46
CA LYS A 25 -2.55 -14.32 -0.96
C LYS A 25 -2.65 -13.24 0.09
N TYR A 26 -1.58 -13.06 0.85
CA TYR A 26 -1.58 -12.25 2.04
C TYR A 26 -0.24 -11.53 2.23
N VAL A 27 -0.32 -10.23 2.52
CA VAL A 27 0.81 -9.45 3.02
C VAL A 27 0.49 -9.10 4.46
N GLY A 28 1.09 -9.82 5.40
CA GLY A 28 0.91 -9.59 6.83
C GLY A 28 1.90 -8.56 7.38
N ARG A 29 1.69 -8.17 8.64
CA ARG A 29 2.55 -7.21 9.34
C ARG A 29 4.00 -7.70 9.51
N GLU A 30 4.26 -9.01 9.38
CA GLU A 30 5.62 -9.57 9.34
C GLU A 30 6.47 -8.97 8.22
N PHE A 31 5.83 -8.51 7.13
CA PHE A 31 6.48 -7.78 6.05
C PHE A 31 7.21 -6.53 6.52
N LEU A 32 6.66 -5.82 7.52
CA LEU A 32 7.23 -4.61 8.10
C LEU A 32 8.39 -4.90 9.04
N GLY A 33 8.50 -6.13 9.55
CA GLY A 33 9.52 -6.51 10.51
C GLY A 33 9.42 -5.86 11.89
N ILE A 34 8.25 -5.31 12.20
CA ILE A 34 7.89 -4.74 13.51
C ILE A 34 7.75 -5.92 14.49
N SER A 35 8.51 -5.90 15.58
CA SER A 35 8.47 -6.93 16.63
C SER A 35 8.22 -6.25 17.97
N SER A 36 7.34 -6.79 18.80
CA SER A 36 6.82 -6.22 20.06
C SER A 36 7.85 -5.80 21.13
N SER A 37 9.14 -6.07 20.93
CA SER A 37 10.18 -5.94 21.95
C SER A 37 11.11 -4.73 21.80
N ALA A 38 10.97 -3.90 20.76
CA ALA A 38 11.87 -2.77 20.51
C ALA A 38 11.29 -1.43 20.99
N VAL A 39 12.16 -0.59 21.58
CA VAL A 39 11.80 0.74 22.14
C VAL A 39 11.40 1.75 21.05
N MET A 40 11.98 1.63 19.85
CA MET A 40 11.60 2.34 18.64
C MET A 40 11.61 1.37 17.47
N MET A 41 10.60 1.47 16.61
CA MET A 41 10.44 0.60 15.46
C MET A 41 10.31 1.45 14.20
N MET A 42 11.25 1.26 13.28
CA MET A 42 11.23 1.92 11.98
C MET A 42 11.23 0.86 10.89
N ALA A 43 10.08 0.70 10.23
CA ALA A 43 9.96 -0.16 9.07
C ALA A 43 10.24 0.65 7.80
N PHE A 44 11.15 0.15 6.96
CA PHE A 44 11.48 0.76 5.66
C PHE A 44 11.86 2.25 5.77
N PRO A 45 12.92 2.59 6.52
CA PRO A 45 13.29 3.98 6.82
C PRO A 45 13.57 4.83 5.57
N LYS A 46 14.09 4.24 4.50
CA LYS A 46 14.49 4.94 3.26
C LYS A 46 13.64 4.61 2.04
N LEU A 47 12.60 3.78 2.18
CA LEU A 47 11.79 3.34 1.05
C LEU A 47 11.04 4.52 0.46
N LYS A 48 11.28 4.81 -0.82
CA LYS A 48 10.67 5.88 -1.61
C LYS A 48 9.59 5.35 -2.55
N LYS A 49 9.75 4.13 -3.07
CA LYS A 49 8.79 3.51 -3.99
C LYS A 49 8.46 2.08 -3.59
N LEU A 50 7.17 1.79 -3.52
CA LEU A 50 6.64 0.45 -3.30
C LEU A 50 5.70 0.10 -4.46
N SER A 51 5.93 -1.03 -5.11
CA SER A 51 5.13 -1.46 -6.24
C SER A 51 4.74 -2.93 -6.15
N PHE A 52 3.47 -3.22 -6.42
CA PHE A 52 2.93 -4.56 -6.60
C PHE A 52 2.36 -4.68 -8.02
N TYR A 53 2.81 -5.67 -8.77
CA TYR A 53 2.41 -5.87 -10.16
C TYR A 53 2.08 -7.34 -10.44
N ASP A 54 0.92 -7.60 -11.04
CA ASP A 54 0.49 -8.94 -11.46
C ASP A 54 0.53 -9.96 -10.30
N CYS A 55 -0.11 -9.58 -9.18
CA CYS A 55 -0.34 -10.44 -8.01
C CYS A 55 -1.86 -10.74 -7.90
N PRO A 56 -2.44 -11.53 -8.83
CA PRO A 56 -3.90 -11.66 -8.98
C PRO A 56 -4.60 -12.35 -7.81
N ARG A 57 -3.89 -13.19 -7.03
CA ARG A 57 -4.46 -13.88 -5.87
C ARG A 57 -4.26 -13.13 -4.56
N TRP A 58 -3.64 -11.94 -4.58
CA TRP A 58 -3.35 -11.19 -3.37
C TRP A 58 -4.63 -10.55 -2.85
N GLU A 59 -5.27 -11.18 -1.87
CA GLU A 59 -6.61 -10.81 -1.40
C GLU A 59 -6.58 -9.78 -0.27
N LYS A 60 -5.58 -9.85 0.61
CA LYS A 60 -5.52 -9.04 1.83
C LYS A 60 -4.12 -8.48 2.12
N TRP A 61 -4.09 -7.20 2.48
CA TRP A 61 -2.96 -6.53 3.10
C TRP A 61 -3.35 -6.20 4.55
N GLU A 62 -2.65 -6.80 5.51
CA GLU A 62 -2.91 -6.55 6.93
C GLU A 62 -2.58 -5.11 7.31
N ASP A 63 -3.50 -4.49 8.03
CA ASP A 63 -3.30 -3.16 8.60
C ASP A 63 -2.56 -3.24 9.94
N ILE A 64 -1.99 -2.13 10.38
CA ILE A 64 -1.41 -2.04 11.72
C ILE A 64 -2.51 -1.97 12.79
N THR A 65 -2.14 -2.30 14.02
CA THR A 65 -3.04 -2.19 15.18
C THR A 65 -3.29 -0.72 15.55
N ALA A 66 -4.38 -0.46 16.29
CA ALA A 66 -4.68 0.89 16.79
C ALA A 66 -3.59 1.41 17.76
N GLU A 67 -2.92 0.51 18.48
CA GLU A 67 -1.81 0.85 19.37
C GLU A 67 -0.59 1.34 18.58
N GLU A 68 -0.24 0.65 17.48
CA GLU A 68 0.85 1.04 16.58
C GLU A 68 0.54 2.35 15.85
N GLU A 69 -0.73 2.56 15.47
CA GLU A 69 -1.19 3.82 14.87
C GLU A 69 -1.04 5.00 15.84
N GLY A 70 -1.44 4.84 17.11
CA GLY A 70 -1.31 5.88 18.13
C GLY A 70 0.12 6.10 18.63
N SER A 71 1.03 5.16 18.38
CA SER A 71 2.39 5.23 18.90
C SER A 71 3.31 6.15 18.09
N ALA A 72 3.95 7.11 18.78
CA ALA A 72 5.01 7.93 18.21
C ALA A 72 6.33 7.16 18.02
N THR A 73 6.49 5.99 18.66
CA THR A 73 7.70 5.17 18.54
C THR A 73 7.68 4.23 17.33
N VAL A 74 6.54 4.14 16.64
CA VAL A 74 6.36 3.35 15.41
C VAL A 74 6.34 4.29 14.22
N SER A 75 7.39 4.19 13.39
CA SER A 75 7.52 4.88 12.12
C SER A 75 7.49 3.87 10.99
N ILE A 76 6.59 4.06 10.03
CA ILE A 76 6.39 3.12 8.92
C ILE A 76 6.54 3.87 7.63
N MET A 77 7.52 3.47 6.81
CA MET A 77 7.75 4.01 5.48
C MET A 77 7.78 5.57 5.45
N PRO A 78 8.55 6.23 6.33
CA PRO A 78 8.50 7.69 6.48
C PRO A 78 8.93 8.44 5.21
N CYS A 79 9.67 7.79 4.31
CA CYS A 79 10.13 8.36 3.05
C CYS A 79 9.33 7.92 1.82
N LEU A 80 8.28 7.11 1.98
CA LEU A 80 7.55 6.57 0.84
C LEU A 80 6.83 7.69 0.11
N ARG A 81 7.11 7.84 -1.18
CA ARG A 81 6.52 8.86 -2.05
C ARG A 81 5.52 8.26 -3.03
N GLU A 82 5.77 7.04 -3.49
CA GLU A 82 4.95 6.38 -4.49
C GLU A 82 4.55 4.97 -4.04
N LEU A 83 3.24 4.71 -4.04
CA LEU A 83 2.67 3.37 -3.95
C LEU A 83 1.91 3.06 -5.23
N LYS A 84 2.33 2.00 -5.92
CA LYS A 84 1.68 1.51 -7.14
C LYS A 84 1.17 0.08 -6.94
N ILE A 85 -0.09 -0.14 -7.25
CA ILE A 85 -0.71 -1.47 -7.27
C ILE A 85 -1.36 -1.65 -8.63
N SER A 86 -0.90 -2.65 -9.39
CA SER A 86 -1.39 -2.90 -10.73
C SER A 86 -1.66 -4.37 -10.99
N TYR A 87 -2.83 -4.69 -11.57
CA TYR A 87 -3.23 -6.07 -11.86
C TYR A 87 -3.21 -6.98 -10.62
N CYS A 88 -3.71 -6.49 -9.49
CA CYS A 88 -3.74 -7.21 -8.23
C CYS A 88 -5.18 -7.50 -7.77
N GLY A 89 -5.36 -8.61 -7.05
CA GLY A 89 -6.66 -9.03 -6.49
C GLY A 89 -7.04 -8.37 -5.16
N LEU A 90 -6.30 -7.33 -4.74
CA LEU A 90 -6.41 -6.78 -3.38
C LEU A 90 -7.77 -6.12 -3.17
N ALA A 91 -8.46 -6.48 -2.09
CA ALA A 91 -9.80 -5.96 -1.83
C ALA A 91 -9.80 -4.57 -1.16
N GLU A 92 -8.79 -4.27 -0.36
CA GLU A 92 -8.71 -3.07 0.48
C GLU A 92 -7.24 -2.71 0.78
N LEU A 93 -6.97 -1.41 0.91
CA LEU A 93 -5.68 -0.87 1.35
C LEU A 93 -5.59 -0.87 2.88
N PRO A 94 -4.38 -1.03 3.46
CA PRO A 94 -4.18 -0.94 4.90
C PRO A 94 -4.16 0.55 5.33
N HIS A 95 -5.32 1.11 5.63
CA HIS A 95 -5.50 2.55 5.83
C HIS A 95 -4.68 3.15 6.97
N ARG A 96 -4.57 2.49 8.12
CA ARG A 96 -3.79 2.99 9.27
C ARG A 96 -2.30 2.97 8.96
N LEU A 97 -1.84 1.92 8.29
CA LEU A 97 -0.48 1.77 7.80
C LEU A 97 -0.13 2.88 6.80
N LEU A 98 -1.01 3.15 5.83
CA LEU A 98 -0.81 4.25 4.89
C LEU A 98 -0.86 5.62 5.58
N GLY A 99 -1.66 5.77 6.63
CA GLY A 99 -1.68 6.97 7.47
C GLY A 99 -0.34 7.27 8.16
N LYS A 100 0.51 6.25 8.39
CA LYS A 100 1.88 6.42 8.91
C LYS A 100 2.90 6.82 7.83
N ALA A 101 2.62 6.57 6.56
CA ALA A 101 3.47 6.93 5.43
C ALA A 101 3.32 8.42 5.08
N SER A 102 3.79 9.30 5.96
CA SER A 102 3.53 10.75 5.91
C SER A 102 4.09 11.47 4.68
N SER A 103 5.03 10.87 3.95
CA SER A 103 5.60 11.43 2.72
C SER A 103 4.88 11.00 1.44
N LEU A 104 3.81 10.19 1.54
CA LEU A 104 3.15 9.60 0.38
C LEU A 104 2.48 10.69 -0.47
N GLN A 105 2.92 10.78 -1.72
CA GLN A 105 2.46 11.78 -2.68
C GLN A 105 1.60 11.15 -3.78
N ASP A 106 2.06 10.02 -4.30
CA ASP A 106 1.46 9.30 -5.42
C ASP A 106 0.90 7.95 -4.98
N LEU A 107 -0.40 7.76 -5.17
CA LEU A 107 -1.07 6.47 -5.03
C LEU A 107 -1.73 6.10 -6.36
N ARG A 108 -1.26 5.01 -6.98
CA ARG A 108 -1.75 4.53 -8.27
C ARG A 108 -2.32 3.13 -8.14
N LEU A 109 -3.62 3.00 -8.42
CA LEU A 109 -4.38 1.76 -8.36
C LEU A 109 -4.90 1.45 -9.77
N ASP A 110 -4.11 0.71 -10.54
CA ASP A 110 -4.41 0.43 -11.94
C ASP A 110 -4.86 -1.02 -12.13
N TYR A 111 -5.87 -1.25 -12.97
CA TYR A 111 -6.30 -2.58 -13.38
C TYR A 111 -6.57 -3.57 -12.23
N SER A 112 -6.97 -3.04 -11.06
CA SER A 112 -7.22 -3.81 -9.84
C SER A 112 -8.67 -3.61 -9.46
N PHE A 113 -9.54 -4.53 -9.91
CA PHE A 113 -11.00 -4.34 -9.94
C PHE A 113 -11.59 -3.97 -8.57
N HIS A 114 -11.24 -4.71 -7.52
CA HIS A 114 -11.79 -4.46 -6.18
C HIS A 114 -11.33 -3.12 -5.60
N LEU A 115 -10.06 -2.75 -5.80
CA LEU A 115 -9.57 -1.42 -5.41
C LEU A 115 -10.25 -0.30 -6.21
N TRP A 116 -10.47 -0.51 -7.51
CA TRP A 116 -11.20 0.44 -8.34
C TRP A 116 -12.64 0.59 -7.89
N GLU A 117 -13.33 -0.50 -7.60
CA GLU A 117 -14.71 -0.48 -7.10
C GLU A 117 -14.80 0.30 -5.78
N ARG A 118 -13.87 0.05 -4.86
CA ARG A 118 -13.85 0.66 -3.52
C ARG A 118 -13.41 2.12 -3.49
N TYR A 119 -12.38 2.49 -4.26
CA TYR A 119 -11.74 3.81 -4.19
C TYR A 119 -11.97 4.70 -5.41
N GLY A 120 -12.31 4.12 -6.55
CA GLY A 120 -12.42 4.80 -7.84
C GLY A 120 -13.84 5.03 -8.34
N SER A 121 -14.78 4.15 -8.01
CA SER A 121 -16.17 4.22 -8.49
C SER A 121 -16.99 5.32 -7.79
N GLU A 122 -18.07 5.79 -8.41
CA GLU A 122 -19.02 6.74 -7.80
C GLU A 122 -19.68 6.19 -6.51
N LYS A 123 -19.75 4.86 -6.41
CA LYS A 123 -20.25 4.14 -5.23
C LYS A 123 -19.15 3.85 -4.21
N GLY A 124 -17.89 4.15 -4.53
CA GLY A 124 -16.74 3.89 -3.68
C GLY A 124 -16.75 4.77 -2.44
N ALA A 125 -17.26 4.22 -1.33
CA ALA A 125 -17.42 4.94 -0.06
C ALA A 125 -16.07 5.38 0.55
N ASP A 126 -15.00 4.64 0.25
CA ASP A 126 -13.73 4.74 0.97
C ASP A 126 -12.74 5.69 0.30
N ARG A 127 -13.10 6.31 -0.84
CA ARG A 127 -12.25 7.33 -1.48
C ARG A 127 -11.88 8.46 -0.53
N ARG A 128 -12.76 8.80 0.41
CA ARG A 128 -12.52 9.83 1.43
C ARG A 128 -11.36 9.49 2.37
N LEU A 129 -11.09 8.21 2.60
CA LEU A 129 -9.98 7.74 3.43
C LEU A 129 -8.61 8.07 2.79
N LEU A 130 -8.59 8.26 1.47
CA LEU A 130 -7.38 8.59 0.69
C LEU A 130 -7.27 10.09 0.38
N SER A 131 -8.14 10.93 0.95
CA SER A 131 -8.20 12.38 0.65
C SER A 131 -6.95 13.16 1.04
N HIS A 132 -6.15 12.61 1.96
CA HIS A 132 -4.88 13.18 2.39
C HIS A 132 -3.74 12.96 1.38
N ILE A 133 -3.93 12.11 0.36
CA ILE A 133 -2.91 11.78 -0.65
C ILE A 133 -3.06 12.74 -1.85
N PRO A 134 -2.05 13.57 -2.17
CA PRO A 134 -2.13 14.61 -3.19
C PRO A 134 -2.45 14.09 -4.61
N HIS A 135 -1.82 13.00 -5.02
CA HIS A 135 -1.91 12.45 -6.37
C HIS A 135 -2.48 11.05 -6.33
N LEU A 136 -3.82 10.96 -6.31
CA LEU A 136 -4.56 9.71 -6.38
C LEU A 136 -4.99 9.42 -7.82
N SER A 137 -4.54 8.30 -8.37
CA SER A 137 -5.01 7.74 -9.64
C SER A 137 -5.60 6.36 -9.42
N VAL A 138 -6.84 6.15 -9.85
CA VAL A 138 -7.52 4.86 -9.77
C VAL A 138 -8.10 4.55 -11.14
N GLY A 139 -7.51 3.59 -11.84
CA GLY A 139 -7.84 3.25 -13.22
C GLY A 139 -8.28 1.79 -13.37
N TYR A 140 -9.37 1.56 -14.09
CA TYR A 140 -9.74 0.25 -14.65
C TYR A 140 -10.15 0.52 -16.10
N LEU A 141 -9.79 -0.34 -17.04
CA LEU A 141 -9.75 -0.09 -18.50
C LEU A 141 -10.92 0.78 -19.05
N TRP A 142 -10.59 1.69 -20.00
CA TRP A 142 -11.45 2.51 -20.89
C TRP A 142 -12.14 3.79 -20.39
N HIS A 143 -11.52 4.58 -19.51
CA HIS A 143 -11.84 6.02 -19.44
C HIS A 143 -10.58 6.90 -19.41
N TRP A 144 -9.87 6.92 -20.54
CA TRP A 144 -8.95 8.01 -20.92
C TRP A 144 -9.44 8.72 -22.19
N GLN A 145 -10.74 9.02 -22.27
CA GLN A 145 -11.33 10.09 -23.09
C GLN A 145 -12.60 10.53 -22.32
N ALA A 146 -12.87 11.78 -21.96
CA ALA A 146 -12.41 13.06 -22.46
C ALA A 146 -12.35 14.11 -21.33
N LYS A 147 -11.22 14.82 -21.24
CA LYS A 147 -11.19 16.22 -20.82
C LYS A 147 -10.39 16.98 -21.87
N THR A 148 -11.08 17.43 -22.91
CA THR A 148 -10.82 18.62 -23.74
C THR A 148 -11.64 18.51 -25.01
N LEU A 149 -12.85 19.09 -24.97
CA LEU A 149 -13.39 20.07 -25.92
C LEU A 149 -14.71 20.59 -25.33
#